data_AF-A0A382ETL1-F1
#
_entry.id   AF-A0A382ETL1-F1
#
_cell.length_a   1.000
_cell.length_b   1.000
_cell.length_c   1.000
_cell.angle_alpha   90.00
_cell.angle_beta   90.00
_cell.angle_gamma   90.00
#
_symmetry.space_group_name_H-M   'P 1'
#
loop_
_entity.id
_entity.type
_entity.pdbx_description
1 polymer ?
#
loop_
_entity_poly.entity_id
_entity_poly.type
_entity_poly.pdbx_seq_one_letter_code
_entity_poly.pdbx_strand_id
1 'polypeptide(L)' 'MAWRLGIDIGGTFTDVALVNDVDGTIGIAKTPTTPS' A
#
# COMPACT_ATOMS: atom_id res chain seq x y z
N MET A 1 9.24 16.64 0.34
CA MET A 1 9.24 15.27 -0.24
C MET A 1 8.10 14.52 0.42
N ALA A 2 7.09 14.16 -0.35
CA ALA A 2 5.86 13.56 0.15
C ALA A 2 5.69 12.18 -0.49
N TRP A 3 5.10 11.26 0.27
CA TRP A 3 4.73 9.95 -0.22
C TRP A 3 3.22 9.81 -0.12
N ARG A 4 2.60 9.22 -1.14
CA ARG A 4 1.19 8.85 -1.09
C ARG A 4 1.08 7.37 -0.77
N LEU A 5 0.19 7.05 0.16
CA LEU A 5 -0.06 5.69 0.60
C LEU A 5 -1.50 5.33 0.28
N GLY A 6 -1.69 4.34 -0.58
CA GLY A 6 -2.96 3.68 -0.82
C GLY A 6 -3.02 2.36 -0.05
N ILE A 7 -4.12 2.12 0.65
CA ILE A 7 -4.39 0.86 1.37
C ILE A 7 -5.78 0.38 0.98
N ASP A 8 -5.87 -0.86 0.52
CA ASP A 8 -7.13 -1.58 0.29
C ASP A 8 -7.17 -2.82 1.20
N ILE A 9 -8.19 -2.89 2.05
CA ILE A 9 -8.31 -3.93 3.08
C ILE A 9 -9.40 -4.90 2.63
N GLY A 10 -8.97 -6.07 2.14
CA GLY A 10 -9.86 -7.19 1.88
C GLY A 10 -10.00 -8.12 3.09
N GLY A 11 -10.88 -9.13 2.97
CA GLY A 11 -11.06 -10.14 4.01
C GLY A 11 -9.87 -11.09 4.20
N THR A 12 -9.11 -11.36 3.13
CA THR A 12 -7.97 -12.30 3.15
C THR A 12 -6.62 -11.58 3.12
N PHE A 13 -6.50 -10.54 2.29
CA PHE A 13 -5.27 -9.80 2.10
C PHE A 13 -5.52 -8.29 2.18
N THR A 14 -4.50 -7.57 2.63
CA THR A 14 -4.38 -6.12 2.56
C THR A 14 -3.36 -5.78 1.48
N ASP A 15 -3.77 -4.95 0.54
CA ASP A 15 -2.97 -4.44 -0.56
C ASP A 15 -2.46 -3.02 -0.22
N VAL A 16 -1.18 -2.77 -0.46
CA VAL A 16 -0.53 -1.49 -0.18
C VAL A 16 0.21 -0.98 -1.41
N ALA A 17 -0.03 0.29 -1.75
CA ALA A 17 0.72 1.01 -2.78
C ALA A 17 1.36 2.27 -2.20
N LEU A 18 2.67 2.39 -2.35
CA LEU A 18 3.46 3.54 -1.91
C LEU A 18 3.99 4.27 -3.14
N VAL A 19 3.61 5.53 -3.31
CA VAL A 19 4.00 6.36 -4.46
C VAL A 19 4.90 7.50 -3.99
N ASN A 20 6.10 7.60 -4.58
CA ASN A 20 6.97 8.76 -4.39
C ASN A 20 6.52 9.91 -5.29
N ASP A 21 6.09 11.02 -4.71
CA ASP A 21 5.66 12.17 -5.51
C ASP A 21 6.84 12.92 -6.19
N VAL A 22 8.09 12.56 -5.89
CA VAL A 22 9.29 13.20 -6.48
C VAL A 22 9.71 12.55 -7.79
N ASP A 23 9.79 11.22 -7.84
CA ASP A 23 10.28 10.48 -9.01
C ASP A 23 9.26 9.49 -9.59
N GLY A 24 8.08 9.36 -8.97
CA GLY A 24 7.02 8.46 -9.40
C GLY A 24 7.32 6.98 -9.13
N THR A 25 8.35 6.64 -8.35
CA THR A 25 8.60 5.24 -7.96
C THR A 25 7.43 4.68 -7.16
N ILE A 26 7.08 3.42 -7.45
CA ILE A 26 5.96 2.72 -6.83
C ILE A 26 6.47 1.46 -6.12
N GLY A 27 6.25 1.40 -4.81
CA GLY A 27 6.39 0.18 -4.02
C GLY A 27 5.02 -0.49 -3.85
N ILE A 28 4.98 -1.82 -3.99
CA ILE A 28 3.77 -2.62 -3.78
C ILE A 28 4.04 -3.68 -2.71
N ALA A 29 3.10 -3.85 -1.80
CA ALA A 29 3.11 -4.96 -0.85
C ALA A 29 1.72 -5.59 -0.74
N LYS A 30 1.70 -6.90 -0.51
CA LYS A 30 0.51 -7.69 -0.20
C LYS A 30 0.79 -8.52 1.02
N THR A 31 -0.09 -8.45 2.02
CA THR A 31 0.03 -9.19 3.27
C THR A 31 -1.31 -9.79 3.66
N PRO A 32 -1.37 -10.96 4.32
CA PRO A 32 -2.60 -11.43 4.92
C PRO A 32 -3.23 -10.35 5.81
N THR A 33 -4.55 -10.19 5.72
CA THR A 33 -5.30 -9.29 6.61
C THR A 33 -5.29 -9.89 8.01
N THR A 34 -5.25 -9.04 9.04
CA THR A 34 -5.41 -9.43 10.44
C THR A 34 -6.78 -9.01 10.95
N PRO A 35 -7.83 -9.85 10.80
CA PRO A 35 -9.19 -9.51 11.22
C PRO A 35 -9.40 -9.81 12.71
N SER A 36 -9.05 -8.87 13.59
CA SER A 36 -9.41 -8.87 15.03
C SER A 36 -8.90 -7.64 15.74
#